data_AF-A0A3L7P0T9-F1
#
_entry.id   AF-A0A3L7P0T9-F1
#
_cell.length_a   1.000
_cell.length_b   1.000
_cell.length_c   1.000
_cell.angle_alpha   90.00
_cell.angle_beta   90.00
_cell.angle_gamma   90.00
#
_symmetry.space_group_name_H-M   'P 1'
#
loop_
_entity.id
_entity.type
_entity.pdbx_description
1 polymer ?
#
loop_
_entity_poly.entity_id
_entity_poly.type
_entity_poly.pdbx_seq_one_letter_code
_entity_poly.pdbx_strand_id
1 'polypeptide(L)'
;MLTDQSQRHTAIFAGACGLPLNDFISSAGVATFVQIGEITMTVNPYESPEPTPLAVNAVKQKRFSLLEIIVVIGIVGVLAALILPATRSAKQAGSRTLCMNNIKMITLALLSYADDHHAFPPAYTVDAESNRLHSWRTLLLPYLDQQSLYESIDLSKPWNHPVNAKAFNTHLEIFSCPSAKLPPGFTTYLGNATTDGCFSGERPRRLSEITDPHDKTILVAEVATAHAVHWMSPEDADENILLKFGPGNRTAHNGVVNAGFVDGTVNSLSSGINPDVAKALLTVSGNETFNGEDF
;
A
#
# COMPACT_ATOMS: atom_id res chain seq x y z
N MET A 1 -34.12 -26.91 -46.19
CA MET A 1 -34.21 -26.06 -47.40
C MET A 1 -33.83 -24.66 -46.98
N LEU A 2 -32.58 -24.26 -47.29
CA LEU A 2 -32.24 -23.18 -48.23
C LEU A 2 -32.18 -21.81 -47.53
N THR A 3 -30.98 -21.36 -47.13
CA THR A 3 -30.11 -20.33 -47.81
C THR A 3 -30.65 -18.91 -47.60
N ASP A 4 -29.98 -18.08 -46.80
CA ASP A 4 -28.86 -17.19 -47.19
C ASP A 4 -29.19 -16.21 -48.33
N GLN A 5 -29.21 -14.91 -48.01
CA GLN A 5 -28.78 -13.77 -48.83
C GLN A 5 -28.78 -12.53 -47.89
N SER A 6 -27.68 -11.81 -47.63
CA SER A 6 -26.76 -11.07 -48.52
C SER A 6 -27.24 -9.64 -48.83
N GLN A 7 -26.34 -8.70 -48.55
CA GLN A 7 -26.17 -7.33 -49.07
C GLN A 7 -26.72 -6.14 -48.28
N ARG A 8 -26.10 -4.94 -48.24
CA ARG A 8 -24.75 -4.36 -48.50
C ARG A 8 -24.94 -2.83 -48.30
N HIS A 9 -24.03 -2.14 -47.62
CA HIS A 9 -23.68 -0.70 -47.75
C HIS A 9 -22.32 -0.58 -47.00
N THR A 10 -21.10 -0.36 -47.55
CA THR A 10 -20.52 0.65 -48.47
C THR A 10 -20.61 2.07 -47.87
N ALA A 11 -19.56 2.85 -47.59
CA ALA A 11 -18.09 2.73 -47.63
C ALA A 11 -17.43 4.01 -47.01
N ILE A 12 -16.09 4.10 -47.15
CA ILE A 12 -15.18 5.29 -47.23
C ILE A 12 -14.78 5.93 -45.88
N PHE A 13 -13.51 6.19 -45.50
CA PHE A 13 -12.26 6.56 -46.20
C PHE A 13 -11.00 6.13 -45.40
N ALA A 14 -9.94 5.68 -46.09
CA ALA A 14 -8.53 6.12 -45.92
C ALA A 14 -7.58 5.29 -46.82
N GLY A 15 -7.00 5.93 -47.85
CA GLY A 15 -5.77 5.48 -48.53
C GLY A 15 -4.53 6.03 -47.81
N ALA A 16 -3.28 5.69 -48.12
CA ALA A 16 -2.68 5.00 -49.27
C ALA A 16 -1.21 4.59 -48.94
N CYS A 17 -0.57 3.90 -49.90
CA CYS A 17 0.82 3.39 -50.01
C CYS A 17 1.11 2.06 -49.29
N GLY A 18 1.38 0.91 -49.93
CA GLY A 18 1.97 0.58 -51.25
C GLY A 18 3.28 -0.20 -50.98
N LEU A 19 3.60 -1.41 -51.45
CA LEU A 19 3.19 -2.30 -52.54
C LEU A 19 3.55 -3.76 -52.16
N PRO A 20 2.92 -4.81 -52.74
CA PRO A 20 3.40 -6.19 -52.71
C PRO A 20 3.86 -6.67 -54.11
N LEU A 21 4.72 -7.69 -54.18
CA LEU A 21 5.01 -8.43 -55.42
C LEU A 21 5.29 -9.90 -55.11
N ASN A 22 4.35 -10.75 -55.51
CA ASN A 22 4.58 -12.16 -55.82
C ASN A 22 3.78 -12.43 -57.10
N ASP A 23 4.45 -12.76 -58.19
CA ASP A 23 3.84 -13.47 -59.32
C ASP A 23 4.89 -14.30 -60.10
N PHE A 24 4.64 -15.60 -60.07
CA PHE A 24 4.75 -16.59 -61.14
C PHE A 24 5.41 -16.20 -62.47
N ILE A 25 6.39 -17.01 -62.94
CA ILE A 25 6.43 -17.54 -64.33
C ILE A 25 7.02 -18.95 -64.36
N SER A 26 6.30 -19.84 -65.05
CA SER A 26 6.71 -21.14 -65.59
C SER A 26 7.15 -20.96 -67.05
N SER A 27 8.27 -21.54 -67.49
CA SER A 27 8.42 -21.99 -68.89
C SER A 27 9.56 -23.00 -69.12
N ALA A 28 9.24 -24.00 -69.91
CA ALA A 28 10.03 -25.12 -70.40
C ALA A 28 11.32 -24.82 -71.19
N GLY A 29 12.27 -25.76 -71.11
CA GLY A 29 12.92 -26.42 -72.27
C GLY A 29 13.96 -25.65 -73.10
N VAL A 30 15.21 -26.12 -73.09
CA VAL A 30 15.83 -26.99 -74.13
C VAL A 30 17.33 -27.10 -73.83
N ALA A 31 17.82 -28.33 -73.85
CA ALA A 31 19.20 -28.73 -73.64
C ALA A 31 20.14 -28.25 -74.76
N THR A 32 21.36 -27.86 -74.40
CA THR A 32 22.52 -28.03 -75.28
C THR A 32 23.61 -28.73 -74.49
N PHE A 33 23.91 -29.94 -74.94
CA PHE A 33 25.00 -30.79 -74.45
C PHE A 33 26.34 -30.15 -74.81
N VAL A 34 27.22 -29.98 -73.82
CA VAL A 34 28.66 -30.01 -74.02
C VAL A 34 29.20 -31.09 -73.09
N GLN A 35 29.48 -32.24 -73.69
CA GLN A 35 30.14 -33.36 -73.04
C GLN A 35 31.64 -33.09 -73.04
N ILE A 36 32.18 -32.76 -71.86
CA ILE A 36 33.62 -32.75 -71.61
C ILE A 36 33.88 -33.49 -70.31
N GLY A 37 34.54 -34.66 -70.43
CA GLY A 37 35.24 -35.35 -69.36
C GLY A 37 34.37 -36.03 -68.31
N GLU A 38 34.46 -37.36 -68.23
CA GLU A 38 34.04 -38.11 -67.05
C GLU A 38 34.77 -37.58 -65.81
N ILE A 39 34.05 -36.83 -64.97
CA ILE A 39 34.33 -36.75 -63.54
C ILE A 39 32.99 -36.95 -62.85
N THR A 40 32.71 -38.19 -62.47
CA THR A 40 31.63 -38.51 -61.54
C THR A 40 31.97 -37.90 -60.18
N MET A 41 31.58 -36.64 -59.97
CA MET A 41 31.58 -36.04 -58.65
C MET A 41 30.35 -36.56 -57.89
N THR A 42 30.53 -37.66 -57.16
CA THR A 42 29.57 -38.10 -56.14
C THR A 42 29.74 -37.20 -54.92
N VAL A 43 29.29 -35.95 -55.00
CA VAL A 43 29.25 -35.08 -53.82
C VAL A 43 28.09 -35.59 -52.97
N ASN A 44 28.39 -36.29 -51.88
CA ASN A 44 27.39 -36.83 -50.96
C ASN A 44 26.76 -35.65 -50.19
N PRO A 45 25.47 -35.31 -50.40
CA PRO A 45 24.84 -34.18 -49.74
C PRO A 45 24.61 -34.40 -48.22
N TYR A 46 24.98 -35.57 -47.69
CA TYR A 46 24.90 -35.91 -46.27
C TYR A 46 26.26 -35.96 -45.56
N GLU A 47 27.35 -35.63 -46.25
CA GLU A 47 28.67 -35.54 -45.61
C GLU A 47 28.76 -34.22 -44.83
N SER A 48 28.47 -34.32 -43.54
CA SER A 48 28.58 -33.20 -42.60
C SER A 48 30.05 -32.77 -42.55
N PRO A 49 30.38 -31.47 -42.64
CA PRO A 49 31.77 -31.03 -42.54
C PRO A 49 32.36 -31.55 -41.22
N GLU A 50 33.52 -32.20 -41.30
CA GLU A 50 34.19 -32.67 -40.09
C GLU A 50 34.32 -31.52 -39.10
N PRO A 51 33.98 -31.72 -37.81
CA PRO A 51 34.05 -30.65 -36.84
C PRO A 51 35.49 -30.17 -36.75
N THR A 52 35.75 -28.94 -37.23
CA THR A 52 37.02 -28.25 -37.00
C THR A 52 37.35 -28.37 -35.52
N PRO A 53 38.52 -28.89 -35.13
CA PRO A 53 38.86 -29.02 -33.73
C PRO A 53 38.83 -27.62 -33.11
N LEU A 54 37.82 -27.35 -32.30
CA LEU A 54 37.74 -26.13 -31.52
C LEU A 54 38.99 -26.14 -30.64
N ALA A 55 39.88 -25.18 -30.86
CA ALA A 55 41.02 -24.95 -30.00
C ALA A 55 40.47 -24.60 -28.61
N VAL A 56 40.31 -25.61 -27.76
CA VAL A 56 39.94 -25.43 -26.37
C VAL A 56 41.15 -24.79 -25.70
N ASN A 57 41.15 -23.47 -25.61
CA ASN A 57 42.08 -22.75 -24.76
C ASN A 57 41.90 -23.33 -23.36
N ALA A 58 42.90 -24.07 -22.88
CA ALA A 58 42.91 -24.60 -21.53
C ALA A 58 42.81 -23.40 -20.58
N VAL A 59 41.61 -23.16 -20.04
CA VAL A 59 41.38 -22.13 -19.04
C VAL A 59 42.25 -22.53 -17.85
N LYS A 60 43.34 -21.79 -17.65
CA LYS A 60 44.31 -22.04 -16.59
C LYS A 60 43.58 -21.86 -15.25
N GLN A 61 43.12 -22.97 -14.68
CA GLN A 61 42.43 -23.03 -13.40
C GLN A 61 43.39 -22.50 -12.32
N LYS A 62 43.14 -21.27 -11.83
CA LYS A 62 43.88 -20.75 -10.68
C LYS A 62 43.50 -21.61 -9.47
N ARG A 63 44.48 -22.35 -8.95
CA ARG A 63 44.35 -23.04 -7.67
C ARG A 63 44.37 -21.97 -6.58
N PHE A 64 43.20 -21.68 -6.00
CA PHE A 64 43.08 -20.78 -4.87
C PHE A 64 43.89 -21.31 -3.69
N SER A 65 44.67 -20.43 -3.07
CA SER A 65 45.38 -20.77 -1.84
C SER A 65 44.37 -20.89 -0.70
N LEU A 66 44.57 -21.84 0.21
CA LEU A 66 43.79 -21.97 1.45
C LEU A 66 43.76 -20.64 2.22
N LEU A 67 44.88 -19.90 2.18
CA LEU A 67 45.02 -18.59 2.80
C LEU A 67 44.05 -17.55 2.19
N GLU A 68 43.91 -17.52 0.86
CA GLU A 68 43.00 -16.57 0.18
C GLU A 68 41.56 -16.80 0.61
N ILE A 69 41.14 -18.07 0.71
CA ILE A 69 39.77 -18.41 1.15
C ILE A 69 39.55 -17.98 2.61
N ILE A 70 40.52 -18.22 3.49
CA ILE A 70 40.44 -17.81 4.90
C ILE A 70 40.33 -16.29 5.04
N VAL A 71 41.12 -15.53 4.29
CA VAL A 71 41.07 -14.06 4.32
C VAL A 71 39.71 -13.55 3.83
N VAL A 72 39.19 -14.10 2.73
CA VAL A 72 37.88 -13.70 2.18
C VAL A 72 36.76 -13.98 3.17
N ILE A 73 36.72 -15.18 3.77
CA ILE A 73 35.72 -15.52 4.79
C ILE A 73 35.88 -14.63 6.02
N GLY A 74 37.12 -14.30 6.41
CA GLY A 74 37.40 -13.36 7.49
C GLY A 74 36.84 -11.96 7.22
N ILE A 75 37.06 -11.41 6.02
CA ILE A 75 36.53 -10.10 5.62
C ILE A 75 35.00 -10.12 5.61
N VAL A 76 34.37 -11.13 4.98
CA VAL A 76 32.91 -11.26 4.96
C VAL A 76 32.35 -11.40 6.38
N GLY A 77 33.01 -12.17 7.25
CA GLY A 77 32.64 -12.33 8.65
C GLY A 77 32.69 -11.03 9.44
N VAL A 78 33.74 -10.22 9.26
CA VAL A 78 33.87 -8.90 9.90
C VAL A 78 32.79 -7.95 9.36
N LEU A 79 32.60 -7.89 8.04
CA LEU A 79 31.56 -7.04 7.43
C LEU A 79 30.16 -7.43 7.94
N ALA A 80 29.82 -8.72 7.96
CA ALA A 80 28.54 -9.20 8.47
C ALA A 80 28.35 -8.88 9.96
N ALA A 81 29.40 -9.05 10.78
CA ALA A 81 29.36 -8.73 12.20
C ALA A 81 29.10 -7.24 12.46
N LEU A 82 29.62 -6.35 11.61
CA LEU A 82 29.37 -4.91 11.68
C LEU A 82 27.96 -4.52 11.17
N ILE A 83 27.41 -5.25 10.19
CA ILE A 83 26.09 -4.97 9.61
C ILE A 83 24.94 -5.44 10.54
N LEU A 84 25.08 -6.59 11.19
CA LEU A 84 24.04 -7.20 12.03
C LEU A 84 23.41 -6.27 13.09
N PRO A 85 24.17 -5.54 13.95
CA PRO A 85 23.57 -4.63 14.92
C PRO A 85 22.84 -3.45 14.27
N ALA A 86 23.35 -2.93 13.15
CA ALA A 86 22.76 -1.79 12.43
C ALA A 86 21.40 -2.14 11.79
N THR A 87 21.23 -3.37 11.30
CA THR A 87 19.97 -3.80 10.65
C THR A 87 18.75 -3.80 11.58
N ARG A 88 18.95 -3.99 12.89
CA ARG A 88 17.84 -4.03 13.86
C ARG A 88 17.28 -2.64 14.16
N SER A 89 18.14 -1.65 14.32
CA SER A 89 17.73 -0.25 14.49
C SER A 89 17.04 0.28 13.22
N ALA A 90 17.58 -0.05 12.04
CA ALA A 90 16.97 0.30 10.76
C ALA A 90 15.56 -0.30 10.60
N LYS A 91 15.36 -1.55 11.00
CA LYS A 91 14.04 -2.20 10.95
C LYS A 91 13.01 -1.50 11.85
N GLN A 92 13.40 -1.15 13.08
CA GLN A 92 12.51 -0.46 14.02
C GLN A 92 12.13 0.95 13.53
N ALA A 93 13.10 1.69 12.98
CA ALA A 93 12.84 2.98 12.34
C ALA A 93 11.89 2.84 11.13
N GLY A 94 12.12 1.83 10.28
CA GLY A 94 11.26 1.55 9.13
C GLY A 94 9.82 1.20 9.51
N SER A 95 9.61 0.40 10.56
CA SER A 95 8.26 0.11 11.07
C SER A 95 7.56 1.38 11.58
N ARG A 96 8.27 2.30 12.24
CA ARG A 96 7.69 3.58 12.65
C ARG A 96 7.31 4.46 11.46
N THR A 97 8.17 4.55 10.44
CA THR A 97 7.86 5.28 9.21
C THR A 97 6.61 4.72 8.53
N LEU A 98 6.48 3.39 8.46
CA LEU A 98 5.28 2.77 7.89
C LEU A 98 4.02 3.06 8.72
N CYS A 99 4.12 3.04 10.06
CA CYS A 99 3.02 3.45 10.94
C CYS A 99 2.59 4.91 10.69
N MET A 100 3.54 5.85 10.60
CA MET A 100 3.26 7.24 10.27
C MET A 100 2.63 7.40 8.87
N ASN A 101 3.09 6.62 7.89
CA ASN A 101 2.52 6.61 6.55
C ASN A 101 1.08 6.07 6.53
N ASN A 102 0.77 5.04 7.32
CA ASN A 102 -0.59 4.53 7.47
C ASN A 102 -1.52 5.60 8.04
N ILE A 103 -1.11 6.27 9.11
CA ILE A 103 -1.87 7.40 9.68
C ILE A 103 -2.01 8.51 8.63
N LYS A 104 -0.96 8.86 7.90
CA LYS A 104 -1.00 9.89 6.85
C LYS A 104 -2.03 9.56 5.78
N MET A 105 -2.05 8.32 5.28
CA MET A 105 -3.03 7.87 4.30
C MET A 105 -4.47 7.91 4.86
N ILE A 106 -4.67 7.50 6.11
CA ILE A 106 -5.98 7.60 6.80
C ILE A 106 -6.42 9.06 6.93
N THR A 107 -5.54 9.95 7.38
CA THR A 107 -5.83 11.38 7.55
C THR A 107 -6.16 12.05 6.22
N LEU A 108 -5.43 11.73 5.14
CA LEU A 108 -5.73 12.22 3.79
C LEU A 108 -7.07 11.67 3.26
N ALA A 109 -7.40 10.41 3.56
CA ALA A 109 -8.68 9.82 3.21
C ALA A 109 -9.84 10.52 3.95
N LEU A 110 -9.66 10.86 5.23
CA LEU A 110 -10.62 11.67 5.99
C LEU A 110 -10.84 13.06 5.37
N LEU A 111 -9.77 13.70 4.92
CA LEU A 111 -9.87 14.99 4.23
C LEU A 111 -10.57 14.88 2.87
N SER A 112 -10.30 13.81 2.12
CA SER A 112 -10.97 13.55 0.84
C SER A 112 -12.47 13.29 1.06
N TYR A 113 -12.82 12.51 2.09
CA TYR A 113 -14.21 12.34 2.51
C TYR A 113 -14.86 13.68 2.85
N ALA A 114 -14.15 14.53 3.60
CA ALA A 114 -14.67 15.83 4.03
C ALA A 114 -14.81 16.82 2.87
N ASP A 115 -14.00 16.71 1.81
CA ASP A 115 -14.17 17.49 0.58
C ASP A 115 -15.49 17.11 -0.11
N ASP A 116 -15.73 15.81 -0.31
CA ASP A 116 -16.91 15.27 -0.98
C ASP A 116 -18.21 15.45 -0.17
N HIS A 117 -18.14 15.36 1.16
CA HIS A 117 -19.31 15.37 2.06
C HIS A 117 -19.47 16.69 2.84
N HIS A 118 -18.54 17.63 2.67
CA HIS A 118 -18.44 18.91 3.39
C HIS A 118 -18.33 18.77 4.93
N ALA A 119 -18.01 17.57 5.42
CA ALA A 119 -17.83 17.25 6.83
C ALA A 119 -17.02 15.96 6.99
N PHE A 120 -16.26 15.85 8.08
CA PHE A 120 -15.73 14.57 8.52
C PHE A 120 -16.86 13.58 8.80
N PRO A 121 -16.62 12.28 8.57
CA PRO A 121 -17.62 11.25 8.85
C PRO A 121 -18.01 11.28 10.34
N PRO A 122 -19.23 10.83 10.68
CA PRO A 122 -19.58 10.62 12.08
C PRO A 122 -18.66 9.54 12.68
N ALA A 123 -18.41 9.59 13.99
CA ALA A 123 -17.65 8.56 14.70
C ALA A 123 -18.23 7.15 14.41
N TYR A 124 -19.56 7.08 14.41
CA TYR A 124 -20.31 5.90 14.02
C TYR A 124 -21.65 6.25 13.39
N THR A 125 -22.14 5.38 12.52
CA THR A 125 -23.52 5.42 12.02
C THR A 125 -24.46 4.73 13.00
N VAL A 126 -25.75 5.05 12.91
CA VAL A 126 -26.80 4.46 13.77
C VAL A 126 -27.99 3.99 12.94
N ASP A 127 -28.77 3.04 13.48
CA ASP A 127 -30.10 2.69 12.95
C ASP A 127 -31.19 3.65 13.48
N ALA A 128 -32.46 3.35 13.15
CA ALA A 128 -33.60 4.16 13.56
C ALA A 128 -33.82 4.15 15.10
N GLU A 129 -33.28 3.14 15.79
CA GLU A 129 -33.34 2.95 17.23
C GLU A 129 -32.07 3.47 17.94
N SER A 130 -31.19 4.20 17.23
CA SER A 130 -29.93 4.73 17.74
C SER A 130 -28.91 3.65 18.15
N ASN A 131 -29.01 2.43 17.65
CA ASN A 131 -27.97 1.42 17.84
C ASN A 131 -26.80 1.69 16.89
N ARG A 132 -25.57 1.57 17.39
CA ARG A 132 -24.35 1.80 16.59
C ARG A 132 -24.20 0.71 15.53
N LEU A 133 -23.97 1.13 14.28
CA LEU A 133 -23.82 0.23 13.15
C LEU A 133 -22.37 0.13 12.66
N HIS A 134 -21.79 1.20 12.12
CA HIS A 134 -20.46 1.18 11.47
C HIS A 134 -19.58 2.34 11.93
N SER A 135 -18.28 2.10 12.03
CA SER A 135 -17.27 3.14 12.27
C SER A 135 -17.06 4.04 11.05
N TRP A 136 -16.55 5.26 11.27
CA TRP A 136 -15.97 6.11 10.22
C TRP A 136 -14.97 5.36 9.33
N ARG A 137 -14.23 4.39 9.89
CA ARG A 137 -13.26 3.56 9.14
C ARG A 137 -13.91 2.78 8.00
N THR A 138 -15.14 2.29 8.22
CA THR A 138 -15.91 1.60 7.17
C THR A 138 -16.27 2.57 6.05
N LEU A 139 -16.65 3.80 6.39
CA LEU A 139 -17.01 4.84 5.41
C LEU A 139 -15.81 5.33 4.58
N LEU A 140 -14.59 5.14 5.08
CA LEU A 140 -13.37 5.52 4.39
C LEU A 140 -12.87 4.53 3.35
N LEU A 141 -13.39 3.30 3.33
CA LEU A 141 -12.89 2.25 2.42
C LEU A 141 -12.82 2.68 0.94
N PRO A 142 -13.80 3.40 0.37
CA PRO A 142 -13.70 3.93 -1.00
C PRO A 142 -12.48 4.84 -1.25
N TYR A 143 -12.08 5.61 -0.25
CA TYR A 143 -10.94 6.54 -0.30
C TYR A 143 -9.59 5.88 -0.01
N LEU A 144 -9.61 4.58 0.30
CA LEU A 144 -8.44 3.75 0.60
C LEU A 144 -8.27 2.62 -0.42
N ASP A 145 -8.81 2.80 -1.63
CA ASP A 145 -8.82 1.80 -2.71
C ASP A 145 -9.48 0.46 -2.31
N GLN A 146 -10.41 0.48 -1.35
CA GLN A 146 -11.15 -0.69 -0.85
C GLN A 146 -12.63 -0.69 -1.30
N GLN A 147 -12.94 -0.13 -2.47
CA GLN A 147 -14.32 -0.04 -3.00
C GLN A 147 -15.03 -1.39 -3.05
N SER A 148 -14.37 -2.44 -3.54
CA SER A 148 -14.96 -3.79 -3.64
C SER A 148 -15.26 -4.43 -2.27
N LEU A 149 -14.50 -4.06 -1.24
CA LEU A 149 -14.76 -4.49 0.13
C LEU A 149 -15.95 -3.71 0.71
N TYR A 150 -15.99 -2.39 0.48
CA TYR A 150 -17.08 -1.52 0.90
C TYR A 150 -18.44 -1.99 0.36
N GLU A 151 -18.51 -2.30 -0.94
CA GLU A 151 -19.72 -2.81 -1.61
C GLU A 151 -20.19 -4.17 -1.06
N SER A 152 -19.32 -4.92 -0.38
CA SER A 152 -19.68 -6.19 0.25
C SER A 152 -20.26 -6.06 1.65
N ILE A 153 -20.32 -4.85 2.20
CA ILE A 153 -20.82 -4.56 3.54
C ILE A 153 -22.28 -4.10 3.44
N ASP A 154 -23.17 -4.79 4.17
CA ASP A 154 -24.53 -4.31 4.40
C ASP A 154 -24.49 -3.25 5.52
N LEU A 155 -24.55 -1.98 5.11
CA LEU A 155 -24.52 -0.82 6.01
C LEU A 155 -25.77 -0.71 6.90
N SER A 156 -26.86 -1.41 6.56
CA SER A 156 -28.09 -1.44 7.36
C SER A 156 -28.01 -2.40 8.56
N LYS A 157 -26.97 -3.21 8.64
CA LYS A 157 -26.73 -4.18 9.72
C LYS A 157 -25.51 -3.77 10.54
N PRO A 158 -25.46 -4.15 11.84
CA PRO A 158 -24.28 -3.92 12.66
C PRO A 158 -23.01 -4.48 12.01
N TRP A 159 -21.89 -3.81 12.24
CA TRP A 159 -20.58 -4.18 11.71
C TRP A 159 -20.16 -5.64 11.95
N ASN A 160 -20.57 -6.22 13.09
CA ASN A 160 -20.28 -7.59 13.50
C ASN A 160 -21.40 -8.59 13.14
N HIS A 161 -22.41 -8.17 12.37
CA HIS A 161 -23.47 -9.06 11.92
C HIS A 161 -22.91 -10.14 10.97
N PRO A 162 -23.40 -11.40 11.02
CA PRO A 162 -22.87 -12.48 10.17
C PRO A 162 -22.88 -12.20 8.66
N VAL A 163 -23.79 -11.35 8.17
CA VAL A 163 -23.82 -10.90 6.76
C VAL A 163 -22.53 -10.19 6.35
N ASN A 164 -21.89 -9.48 7.29
CA ASN A 164 -20.67 -8.71 7.09
C ASN A 164 -19.42 -9.53 7.38
N ALA A 165 -19.54 -10.86 7.59
CA ALA A 165 -18.42 -11.73 7.96
C ALA A 165 -17.26 -11.71 6.95
N LYS A 166 -17.53 -11.50 5.66
CA LYS A 166 -16.47 -11.37 4.65
C LYS A 166 -15.57 -10.17 4.96
N ALA A 167 -16.17 -9.00 5.18
CA ALA A 167 -15.42 -7.79 5.53
C ALA A 167 -14.78 -7.92 6.91
N PHE A 168 -15.51 -8.45 7.89
CA PHE A 168 -15.01 -8.68 9.24
C PHE A 168 -13.72 -9.51 9.27
N ASN A 169 -13.64 -10.56 8.44
CA ASN A 169 -12.45 -11.42 8.39
C ASN A 169 -11.34 -10.90 7.44
N THR A 170 -11.55 -9.74 6.78
CA THR A 170 -10.55 -9.16 5.88
C THR A 170 -9.51 -8.37 6.67
N HIS A 171 -8.24 -8.70 6.46
CA HIS A 171 -7.13 -7.95 7.05
C HIS A 171 -6.74 -6.78 6.16
N LEU A 172 -6.83 -5.56 6.70
CA LEU A 172 -6.42 -4.34 6.03
C LEU A 172 -5.13 -3.81 6.67
N GLU A 173 -4.03 -3.91 5.94
CA GLU A 173 -2.69 -3.45 6.38
C GLU A 173 -2.68 -1.95 6.71
N ILE A 174 -3.49 -1.15 6.02
CA ILE A 174 -3.65 0.29 6.27
C ILE A 174 -4.08 0.60 7.71
N PHE A 175 -4.89 -0.28 8.32
CA PHE A 175 -5.32 -0.12 9.71
C PHE A 175 -4.41 -0.84 10.71
N SER A 176 -3.36 -1.52 10.26
CA SER A 176 -2.45 -2.24 11.14
C SER A 176 -1.19 -1.43 11.42
N CYS A 177 -0.83 -1.30 12.69
CA CYS A 177 0.48 -0.78 13.07
C CYS A 177 1.52 -1.89 12.99
N PRO A 178 2.57 -1.78 12.13
CA PRO A 178 3.58 -2.83 11.94
C PRO A 178 4.48 -3.05 13.17
N SER A 179 4.45 -2.12 14.13
CA SER A 179 5.12 -2.27 15.42
C SER A 179 4.22 -2.89 16.50
N ALA A 180 2.91 -2.89 16.30
CA ALA A 180 1.95 -3.44 17.25
C ALA A 180 1.79 -4.95 17.02
N LYS A 181 1.71 -5.71 18.12
CA LYS A 181 1.36 -7.14 18.06
C LYS A 181 -0.11 -7.29 18.37
N LEU A 182 -0.94 -7.34 17.33
CA LEU A 182 -2.39 -7.42 17.45
C LEU A 182 -2.93 -8.64 16.68
N PRO A 183 -4.11 -9.15 17.06
CA PRO A 183 -4.82 -10.11 16.21
C PRO A 183 -5.15 -9.48 14.83
N PRO A 184 -5.27 -10.29 13.76
CA PRO A 184 -5.70 -9.79 12.46
C PRO A 184 -7.03 -9.04 12.55
N GLY A 185 -7.10 -7.88 11.90
CA GLY A 185 -8.30 -7.04 11.86
C GLY A 185 -8.40 -6.02 13.01
N PHE A 186 -7.46 -6.02 13.96
CA PHE A 186 -7.42 -5.02 15.03
C PHE A 186 -6.53 -3.83 14.66
N THR A 187 -6.90 -2.66 15.15
CA THR A 187 -6.23 -1.39 14.92
C THR A 187 -5.98 -0.63 16.22
N THR A 188 -4.89 0.14 16.24
CA THR A 188 -4.61 1.16 17.26
C THR A 188 -4.80 2.57 16.74
N TYR A 189 -5.25 2.76 15.50
CA TYR A 189 -5.49 4.09 14.92
C TYR A 189 -6.92 4.52 15.25
N LEU A 190 -7.05 5.32 16.31
CA LEU A 190 -8.34 5.76 16.82
C LEU A 190 -8.59 7.23 16.52
N GLY A 191 -9.83 7.55 16.14
CA GLY A 191 -10.28 8.92 15.96
C GLY A 191 -10.38 9.63 17.30
N ASN A 192 -10.18 10.95 17.26
CA ASN A 192 -10.42 11.83 18.41
C ASN A 192 -11.93 11.98 18.66
N ALA A 193 -12.48 11.09 19.49
CA ALA A 193 -13.89 11.05 19.87
C ALA A 193 -14.12 11.63 21.28
N THR A 194 -13.30 12.61 21.69
CA THR A 194 -13.55 13.37 22.91
C THR A 194 -14.81 14.23 22.80
N THR A 195 -15.31 14.75 23.93
CA THR A 195 -16.52 15.58 23.98
C THR A 195 -16.45 16.78 23.01
N ASP A 196 -15.28 17.40 22.89
CA ASP A 196 -15.01 18.49 21.95
C ASP A 196 -14.01 18.09 20.84
N GLY A 197 -13.95 16.79 20.51
CA GLY A 197 -13.03 16.24 19.54
C GLY A 197 -13.56 16.26 18.11
N CYS A 198 -12.71 15.91 17.15
CA CYS A 198 -13.09 15.90 15.73
C CYS A 198 -14.29 14.99 15.41
N PHE A 199 -14.47 13.89 16.15
CA PHE A 199 -15.54 12.93 15.95
C PHE A 199 -16.63 13.06 17.03
N SER A 200 -17.82 13.54 16.66
CA SER A 200 -18.91 13.89 17.59
C SER A 200 -20.04 12.83 17.60
N GLY A 201 -19.69 11.57 17.88
CA GLY A 201 -20.66 10.47 17.90
C GLY A 201 -21.33 10.27 16.54
N GLU A 202 -22.66 10.30 16.48
CA GLU A 202 -23.42 10.14 15.23
C GLU A 202 -23.44 11.39 14.34
N ARG A 203 -22.94 12.54 14.83
CA ARG A 203 -22.98 13.81 14.12
C ARG A 203 -21.70 14.01 13.28
N PRO A 204 -21.80 14.15 11.94
CA PRO A 204 -20.69 14.61 11.12
C PRO A 204 -20.22 15.99 11.55
N ARG A 205 -18.90 16.21 11.62
CA ARG A 205 -18.32 17.51 12.00
C ARG A 205 -17.80 18.24 10.77
N ARG A 206 -18.25 19.48 10.57
CA ARG A 206 -17.76 20.30 9.44
C ARG A 206 -16.38 20.85 9.73
N LEU A 207 -15.56 21.00 8.70
CA LEU A 207 -14.22 21.61 8.86
C LEU A 207 -14.32 23.05 9.39
N SER A 208 -15.38 23.78 9.03
CA SER A 208 -15.67 25.13 9.52
C SER A 208 -16.02 25.21 11.01
N GLU A 209 -16.36 24.08 11.65
CA GLU A 209 -16.62 24.00 13.09
C GLU A 209 -15.34 23.80 13.90
N ILE A 210 -14.20 23.53 13.24
CA ILE A 210 -12.90 23.41 13.87
C ILE A 210 -12.24 24.78 13.79
N THR A 211 -12.32 25.53 14.89
CA THR A 211 -11.79 26.89 14.99
C THR A 211 -10.32 26.90 15.41
N ASP A 212 -9.84 25.82 16.02
CA ASP A 212 -8.43 25.66 16.33
C ASP A 212 -7.57 25.52 15.06
N PRO A 213 -6.27 25.89 15.13
CA PRO A 213 -5.36 25.69 14.03
C PRO A 213 -5.33 24.22 13.58
N HIS A 214 -5.58 23.98 12.30
CA HIS A 214 -5.73 22.61 11.77
C HIS A 214 -4.44 21.77 11.88
N ASP A 215 -3.28 22.41 11.97
CA ASP A 215 -1.98 21.77 12.23
C ASP A 215 -1.73 21.43 13.71
N LYS A 216 -2.65 21.84 14.60
CA LYS A 216 -2.60 21.62 16.05
C LYS A 216 -3.80 20.83 16.59
N THR A 217 -4.83 20.59 15.78
CA THR A 217 -5.95 19.72 16.17
C THR A 217 -5.71 18.29 15.73
N ILE A 218 -5.65 17.36 16.69
CA ILE A 218 -5.53 15.92 16.43
C ILE A 218 -6.85 15.39 15.87
N LEU A 219 -6.76 14.77 14.71
CA LEU A 219 -7.86 14.09 14.05
C LEU A 219 -7.86 12.60 14.41
N VAL A 220 -6.74 11.91 14.19
CA VAL A 220 -6.54 10.48 14.49
C VAL A 220 -5.24 10.31 15.25
N ALA A 221 -5.21 9.45 16.25
CA ALA A 221 -4.01 9.12 16.98
C ALA A 221 -3.84 7.60 17.12
N GLU A 222 -2.59 7.19 17.20
CA GLU A 222 -2.26 5.85 17.68
C GLU A 222 -2.51 5.75 19.19
N VAL A 223 -3.06 4.62 19.64
CA VAL A 223 -3.25 4.33 21.06
C VAL A 223 -2.46 3.09 21.51
N ALA A 224 -2.39 2.88 22.82
CA ALA A 224 -1.78 1.67 23.37
C ALA A 224 -2.52 0.41 22.91
N THR A 225 -1.80 -0.71 22.75
CA THR A 225 -2.39 -1.97 22.26
C THR A 225 -3.50 -2.52 23.15
N ALA A 226 -3.55 -2.12 24.43
CA ALA A 226 -4.62 -2.45 25.36
C ALA A 226 -5.98 -1.81 24.98
N HIS A 227 -5.97 -0.78 24.15
CA HIS A 227 -7.15 -0.07 23.64
C HIS A 227 -7.42 -0.39 22.16
N ALA A 228 -6.76 -1.41 21.60
CA ALA A 228 -6.99 -1.81 20.22
C ALA A 228 -8.41 -2.35 20.03
N VAL A 229 -9.05 -1.95 18.94
CA VAL A 229 -10.40 -2.39 18.56
C VAL A 229 -10.35 -3.04 17.19
N HIS A 230 -11.37 -3.83 16.84
CA HIS A 230 -11.53 -4.28 15.46
C HIS A 230 -11.74 -3.07 14.53
N TRP A 231 -11.16 -3.05 13.34
CA TRP A 231 -11.22 -1.87 12.44
C TRP A 231 -12.65 -1.50 12.02
N MET A 232 -13.58 -2.46 12.02
CA MET A 232 -15.01 -2.18 11.77
C MET A 232 -15.79 -1.71 13.01
N SER A 233 -15.20 -1.81 14.21
CA SER A 233 -15.87 -1.47 15.46
C SER A 233 -16.14 0.04 15.56
N PRO A 234 -17.36 0.47 15.91
CA PRO A 234 -17.76 1.87 16.11
C PRO A 234 -17.24 2.45 17.44
N GLU A 235 -16.11 1.95 17.92
CA GLU A 235 -15.43 2.40 19.12
C GLU A 235 -14.19 3.21 18.73
N ASP A 236 -13.97 4.30 19.46
CA ASP A 236 -12.88 5.25 19.26
C ASP A 236 -12.38 5.78 20.60
N ALA A 237 -11.30 6.57 20.55
CA ALA A 237 -10.62 7.03 21.74
C ALA A 237 -11.32 8.23 22.36
N ASP A 238 -11.67 8.10 23.63
CA ASP A 238 -12.11 9.20 24.47
C ASP A 238 -10.90 9.98 25.04
N GLU A 239 -11.20 11.02 25.82
CA GLU A 239 -10.15 11.87 26.43
C GLU A 239 -9.25 11.04 27.36
N ASN A 240 -9.80 10.03 28.05
CA ASN A 240 -9.03 9.18 28.96
C ASN A 240 -8.04 8.26 28.22
N ILE A 241 -8.37 7.83 27.02
CA ILE A 241 -7.48 7.01 26.18
C ILE A 241 -6.42 7.90 25.55
N LEU A 242 -6.80 9.06 25.02
CA LEU A 242 -5.89 9.96 24.32
C LEU A 242 -4.92 10.64 25.28
N LEU A 243 -5.38 11.20 26.41
CA LEU A 243 -4.51 11.90 27.37
C LEU A 243 -3.51 10.99 28.10
N LYS A 244 -3.57 9.68 27.93
CA LYS A 244 -2.51 8.77 28.42
C LYS A 244 -1.25 8.81 27.55
N PHE A 245 -0.87 10.00 27.07
CA PHE A 245 0.47 10.31 26.56
C PHE A 245 1.44 10.42 27.76
N GLY A 246 1.69 9.31 28.45
CA GLY A 246 2.39 9.34 29.73
C GLY A 246 3.46 8.25 29.86
N PRO A 247 4.47 8.45 30.72
CA PRO A 247 5.42 7.40 31.09
C PRO A 247 4.67 6.18 31.64
N GLY A 248 4.82 5.03 30.99
CA GLY A 248 4.16 3.77 31.39
C GLY A 248 3.03 3.33 30.47
N ASN A 249 2.51 4.21 29.60
CA ASN A 249 1.60 3.79 28.55
C ASN A 249 2.41 3.22 27.37
N ARG A 250 2.31 1.92 27.14
CA ARG A 250 3.05 1.22 26.08
C ARG A 250 2.29 1.32 24.76
N THR A 251 2.46 2.42 24.04
CA THR A 251 2.20 2.42 22.60
C THR A 251 3.19 1.48 21.89
N ALA A 252 2.91 1.12 20.64
CA ALA A 252 3.79 0.23 19.89
C ALA A 252 5.19 0.82 19.62
N HIS A 253 5.36 2.12 19.85
CA HIS A 253 6.60 2.85 19.69
C HIS A 253 7.08 3.39 21.05
N ASN A 254 8.33 3.11 21.42
CA ASN A 254 8.87 3.47 22.72
C ASN A 254 8.86 5.00 22.96
N GLY A 255 7.95 5.46 23.81
CA GLY A 255 7.92 6.83 24.33
C GLY A 255 7.40 7.89 23.35
N VAL A 256 6.79 7.47 22.23
CA VAL A 256 6.16 8.38 21.28
C VAL A 256 4.80 7.86 20.82
N VAL A 257 3.91 8.79 20.49
CA VAL A 257 2.61 8.52 19.90
C VAL A 257 2.51 9.23 18.57
N ASN A 258 2.18 8.51 17.51
CA ASN A 258 1.97 9.12 16.20
C ASN A 258 0.54 9.65 16.11
N ALA A 259 0.38 10.88 15.68
CA ALA A 259 -0.92 11.53 15.51
C ALA A 259 -1.00 12.24 14.15
N GLY A 260 -2.15 12.09 13.49
CA GLY A 260 -2.53 12.81 12.30
C GLY A 260 -3.41 14.00 12.66
N PHE A 261 -3.14 15.14 12.03
CA PHE A 261 -3.75 16.43 12.30
C PHE A 261 -4.78 16.79 11.22
N VAL A 262 -5.65 17.75 11.52
CA VAL A 262 -6.71 18.20 10.62
C VAL A 262 -6.16 18.77 9.31
N ASP A 263 -4.96 19.34 9.30
CA ASP A 263 -4.29 19.82 8.07
C ASP A 263 -3.71 18.70 7.19
N GLY A 264 -3.82 17.44 7.64
CA GLY A 264 -3.29 16.28 6.97
C GLY A 264 -1.88 15.90 7.40
N THR A 265 -1.17 16.70 8.20
CA THR A 265 0.19 16.35 8.67
C THR A 265 0.16 15.23 9.70
N VAL A 266 1.31 14.59 9.89
CA VAL A 266 1.48 13.53 10.90
C VAL A 266 2.74 13.83 11.70
N ASN A 267 2.58 13.99 13.01
CA ASN A 267 3.68 14.25 13.93
C ASN A 267 3.71 13.18 15.02
N SER A 268 4.91 12.95 15.58
CA SER A 268 5.05 12.10 16.76
C SER A 268 5.15 12.96 18.00
N LEU A 269 4.22 12.76 18.91
CA LEU A 269 4.15 13.42 20.20
C LEU A 269 4.94 12.62 21.22
N SER A 270 5.70 13.32 22.07
CA SER A 270 6.46 12.71 23.16
C SER A 270 5.52 12.18 24.24
N SER A 271 5.83 11.03 24.84
CA SER A 271 5.12 10.52 26.02
C SER A 271 5.33 11.36 27.29
N GLY A 272 6.16 12.40 27.22
CA GLY A 272 6.37 13.38 28.29
C GLY A 272 5.77 14.75 27.96
N ILE A 273 4.87 14.84 26.97
CA ILE A 273 4.15 16.08 26.65
C ILE A 273 3.39 16.59 27.87
N ASN A 274 3.34 17.92 28.05
CA ASN A 274 2.54 18.53 29.10
C ASN A 274 1.06 18.11 28.91
N PRO A 275 0.38 17.58 29.95
CA PRO A 275 -1.03 17.18 29.86
C PRO A 275 -1.96 18.28 29.36
N ASP A 276 -1.68 19.55 29.71
CA ASP A 276 -2.52 20.68 29.28
C ASP A 276 -2.36 20.93 27.77
N VAL A 277 -1.13 20.84 27.25
CA VAL A 277 -0.88 20.91 25.80
C VAL A 277 -1.53 19.72 25.09
N ALA A 278 -1.38 18.52 25.63
CA ALA A 278 -2.00 17.33 25.06
C ALA A 278 -3.52 17.46 24.99
N LYS A 279 -4.15 18.08 25.99
CA LYS A 279 -5.58 18.37 26.01
C LYS A 279 -5.97 19.41 24.96
N ALA A 280 -5.20 20.48 24.83
CA ALA A 280 -5.40 21.50 23.81
C ALA A 280 -5.38 20.92 22.38
N LEU A 281 -4.50 19.94 22.14
CA LEU A 281 -4.43 19.27 20.84
C LEU A 281 -5.67 18.41 20.54
N LEU A 282 -6.49 18.07 21.54
CA LEU A 282 -7.69 17.25 21.38
C LEU A 282 -8.97 18.07 21.17
N THR A 283 -8.95 19.38 21.44
CA THR A 283 -10.11 20.24 21.24
C THR A 283 -10.20 20.73 19.80
N VAL A 284 -11.43 21.01 19.36
CA VAL A 284 -11.69 21.69 18.10
C VAL A 284 -11.91 23.20 18.30
N SER A 285 -12.12 23.63 19.55
CA SER A 285 -12.37 25.01 19.92
C SER A 285 -11.47 25.49 21.07
N GLY A 286 -10.58 26.42 20.74
CA GLY A 286 -9.51 26.93 21.60
C GLY A 286 -9.99 27.94 22.62
N ASN A 287 -10.77 27.48 23.60
CA ASN A 287 -10.97 28.22 24.84
C ASN A 287 -9.75 28.14 25.77
N GLU A 288 -8.61 27.65 25.28
CA GLU A 288 -7.43 27.35 26.07
C GLU A 288 -6.29 28.36 25.77
N THR A 289 -5.76 29.01 26.82
CA THR A 289 -4.68 30.01 26.71
C THR A 289 -3.31 29.36 26.91
N PHE A 290 -2.44 29.33 25.89
CA PHE A 290 -1.07 28.81 26.03
C PHE A 290 0.00 29.72 25.39
N ASN A 291 1.20 29.72 25.98
CA ASN A 291 2.37 30.44 25.49
C ASN A 291 3.17 29.54 24.52
N GLY A 292 3.71 30.10 23.44
CA GLY A 292 4.30 29.35 22.32
C GLY A 292 5.58 28.54 22.57
N GLU A 293 6.02 28.37 23.82
CA GLU A 293 7.22 27.59 24.19
C GLU A 293 6.91 26.12 24.57
N ASP A 294 5.63 25.72 24.57
CA ASP A 294 5.16 24.44 25.11
C ASP A 294 5.05 23.29 24.07
N PHE A 295 5.53 23.49 22.83
CA PHE A 295 5.46 22.51 21.72
C PHE A 295 6.74 21.69 21.52
#